data_AF-A0A168MZP1-F1
#
_entry.id   AF-A0A168MZP1-F1
#
_cell.length_a   1.000
_cell.length_b   1.000
_cell.length_c   1.000
_cell.angle_alpha   90.00
_cell.angle_beta   90.00
_cell.angle_gamma   90.00
#
_symmetry.space_group_name_H-M   'P 1'
#
loop_
_entity.id
_entity.type
_entity.pdbx_description
1 polymer ?
#
loop_
_entity_poly.entity_id
_entity_poly.type
_entity_poly.pdbx_seq_one_letter_code
_entity_poly.pdbx_strand_id
1 'polypeptide(L)'
;MSNPSSSSSSLNNGASSSTNAPAIPSDMTNVLTNEPGIYSDMASYTYALNRAQQEVGEEAASLRPVNTEKTYKNKQLEFLSWCELLPEPAVSRSLVSGSKLNFFLQQKVRGRKHKRQADKVIKYPTVCLYAAAI
;
A
#
# COMPACT_ATOMS: atom_id res chain seq x y z
N MET A 1 17.05 -9.75 -70.75
CA MET A 1 17.69 -8.42 -70.82
C MET A 1 17.17 -7.61 -69.63
N SER A 2 18.11 -7.19 -68.77
CA SER A 2 18.10 -6.09 -67.78
C SER A 2 16.83 -5.75 -66.98
N ASN A 3 16.90 -5.97 -65.66
CA ASN A 3 16.26 -5.12 -64.63
C ASN A 3 17.00 -3.77 -64.53
N PRO A 4 16.37 -2.66 -64.08
CA PRO A 4 16.38 -2.35 -62.63
C PRO A 4 15.16 -1.58 -62.04
N SER A 5 14.87 -1.92 -60.78
CA SER A 5 14.71 -1.06 -59.58
C SER A 5 13.62 0.01 -59.45
N SER A 6 12.77 -0.15 -58.41
CA SER A 6 12.63 0.71 -57.20
C SER A 6 11.18 0.75 -56.70
N SER A 7 10.83 0.07 -55.59
CA SER A 7 10.72 0.61 -54.20
C SER A 7 9.38 1.35 -53.93
N SER A 8 8.40 0.68 -53.30
CA SER A 8 7.94 0.85 -51.89
C SER A 8 7.37 2.24 -51.57
N SER A 9 6.17 2.45 -51.02
CA SER A 9 5.57 1.81 -49.85
C SER A 9 4.15 2.38 -49.62
N SER A 10 3.25 1.53 -49.11
CA SER A 10 1.93 1.89 -48.60
C SER A 10 2.03 2.66 -47.29
N LEU A 11 1.25 3.72 -47.13
CA LEU A 11 0.77 4.19 -45.82
C LEU A 11 -0.63 4.83 -45.99
N ASN A 12 -1.63 4.11 -45.46
CA ASN A 12 -2.95 4.62 -45.12
C ASN A 12 -2.84 5.70 -44.04
N ASN A 13 -3.68 6.75 -44.12
CA ASN A 13 -4.27 7.56 -43.03
C ASN A 13 -4.96 8.78 -43.68
N GLY A 14 -6.14 9.24 -43.32
CA GLY A 14 -7.12 8.84 -42.31
C GLY A 14 -8.41 9.62 -42.62
N ALA A 15 -9.56 8.96 -42.54
CA ALA A 15 -10.87 9.59 -42.60
C ALA A 15 -11.45 9.65 -41.19
N SER A 16 -11.82 10.87 -40.79
CA SER A 16 -12.87 11.31 -39.87
C SER A 16 -13.66 10.23 -39.12
N SER A 17 -13.84 10.41 -37.80
CA SER A 17 -15.13 10.87 -37.22
C SER A 17 -15.23 10.62 -35.71
N SER A 18 -15.57 11.71 -35.00
CA SER A 18 -16.40 11.83 -33.79
C SER A 18 -16.84 10.56 -33.06
N THR A 19 -16.53 10.49 -31.75
CA THR A 19 -17.43 9.93 -30.73
C THR A 19 -17.22 10.60 -29.36
N ASN A 20 -18.16 11.50 -29.04
CA ASN A 20 -18.75 11.82 -27.73
C ASN A 20 -18.00 11.38 -26.45
N ALA A 21 -17.46 12.35 -25.72
CA ALA A 21 -17.13 12.19 -24.30
C ALA A 21 -18.43 12.28 -23.46
N PRO A 22 -18.65 11.41 -22.45
CA PRO A 22 -19.83 11.50 -21.61
C PRO A 22 -19.75 12.72 -20.69
N ALA A 23 -20.84 13.49 -20.65
CA ALA A 23 -21.05 14.59 -19.72
C ALA A 23 -21.01 14.08 -18.27
N ILE A 24 -20.14 14.68 -17.46
CA ILE A 24 -20.07 14.42 -16.02
C ILE A 24 -21.32 15.04 -15.36
N PRO A 25 -22.13 14.27 -14.62
CA PRO A 25 -23.28 14.79 -13.89
C PRO A 25 -22.86 15.89 -12.91
N SER A 26 -23.53 17.04 -12.98
CA SER A 26 -23.18 18.29 -12.29
C SER A 26 -23.51 18.32 -10.79
N ASP A 27 -23.58 17.17 -10.12
CA ASP A 27 -24.16 17.04 -8.76
C ASP A 27 -23.21 16.48 -7.69
N MET A 28 -21.89 16.64 -7.89
CA MET A 28 -20.86 16.34 -6.88
C MET A 28 -19.99 17.56 -6.52
N THR A 29 -20.53 18.77 -6.61
CA THR A 29 -19.81 20.00 -6.20
C THR A 29 -20.09 20.43 -4.76
N ASN A 30 -20.31 19.47 -3.85
CA ASN A 30 -20.44 19.79 -2.42
C ASN A 30 -19.46 19.03 -1.52
N VAL A 31 -18.22 18.85 -2.00
CA VAL A 31 -17.07 18.50 -1.16
C VAL A 31 -15.92 19.44 -1.50
N LEU A 32 -16.13 20.75 -1.37
CA LEU A 32 -15.03 21.72 -1.21
C LEU A 32 -15.56 23.09 -0.75
N THR A 33 -16.43 23.14 0.25
CA THR A 33 -16.69 24.42 0.94
C THR A 33 -15.68 24.58 2.06
N ASN A 34 -14.66 25.40 1.78
CA ASN A 34 -13.97 26.34 2.67
C ASN A 34 -13.58 25.87 4.08
N GLU A 35 -12.29 25.98 4.42
CA GLU A 35 -11.90 26.85 5.54
C GLU A 35 -10.44 27.31 5.40
N PRO A 36 -10.18 28.62 5.24
CA PRO A 36 -8.84 29.20 5.24
C PRO A 36 -8.34 29.44 6.67
N GLY A 37 -7.32 28.69 7.13
CA GLY A 37 -6.49 29.08 8.29
C GLY A 37 -6.70 28.34 9.64
N ILE A 38 -6.81 27.01 9.65
CA ILE A 38 -7.26 26.25 10.85
C ILE A 38 -6.16 25.98 11.90
N TYR A 39 -4.88 25.94 11.52
CA TYR A 39 -3.79 25.63 12.46
C TYR A 39 -2.95 26.87 12.74
N SER A 40 -3.12 27.46 13.92
CA SER A 40 -2.45 28.71 14.33
C SER A 40 -0.97 28.51 14.66
N ASP A 41 -0.57 27.29 15.02
CA ASP A 41 0.80 26.96 15.40
C ASP A 41 1.14 25.48 15.15
N MET A 42 2.42 25.13 15.25
CA MET A 42 2.91 23.77 15.05
C MET A 42 2.34 22.76 16.05
N ALA A 43 2.00 23.16 17.28
CA ALA A 43 1.43 22.27 18.27
C ALA A 43 -0.01 21.88 17.88
N SER A 44 -0.83 22.85 17.46
CA SER A 44 -2.19 22.62 16.96
C SER A 44 -2.20 21.74 15.70
N TYR A 45 -1.25 21.97 14.79
CA TYR A 45 -1.08 21.15 13.58
C TYR A 45 -0.67 19.72 13.90
N THR A 46 0.36 19.52 14.74
CA THR A 46 0.82 18.17 15.13
C THR A 46 -0.24 17.41 15.92
N TYR A 47 -0.99 18.08 16.80
CA TYR A 47 -2.13 17.49 17.49
C TYR A 47 -3.19 17.00 16.50
N ALA A 48 -3.58 17.83 15.54
CA ALA A 48 -4.58 17.48 14.54
C ALA A 48 -4.11 16.36 13.62
N LEU A 49 -2.83 16.34 13.21
CA LEU A 49 -2.24 15.23 12.47
C LEU A 49 -2.31 13.92 13.25
N ASN A 50 -1.90 13.93 14.52
CA ASN A 50 -1.93 12.74 15.36
C ASN A 50 -3.36 12.23 15.59
N ARG A 51 -4.31 13.15 15.83
CA ARG A 51 -5.73 12.82 15.96
C ARG A 51 -6.28 12.20 14.67
N ALA A 52 -6.05 12.84 13.51
CA ALA A 52 -6.52 12.32 12.24
C ALA A 52 -5.92 10.94 11.92
N GLN A 53 -4.63 10.73 12.21
CA GLN A 53 -3.98 9.43 12.07
C GLN A 53 -4.62 8.37 12.97
N GLN A 54 -4.94 8.72 14.21
CA GLN A 54 -5.61 7.81 15.15
C GLN A 54 -7.03 7.47 14.68
N GLU A 55 -7.84 8.47 14.32
CA GLU A 55 -9.23 8.29 13.87
C GLU A 55 -9.31 7.40 12.64
N VAL A 56 -8.47 7.66 11.62
CA VAL A 56 -8.38 6.82 10.41
C VAL A 56 -7.96 5.39 10.77
N GLY A 57 -7.02 5.23 11.71
CA GLY A 57 -6.56 3.92 12.16
C GLY A 57 -7.66 3.11 12.85
N GLU A 58 -8.42 3.75 13.73
CA GLU A 58 -9.54 3.13 14.46
C GLU A 58 -10.69 2.76 13.52
N GLU A 59 -11.06 3.66 12.61
CA GLU A 59 -12.09 3.39 11.60
C GLU A 59 -11.68 2.20 10.71
N ALA A 60 -10.45 2.23 10.16
CA ALA A 60 -9.93 1.14 9.33
C ALA A 60 -9.84 -0.20 10.09
N ALA A 61 -9.58 -0.17 11.40
CA ALA A 61 -9.62 -1.36 12.23
C ALA A 61 -11.06 -1.88 12.41
N SER A 62 -12.03 -0.99 12.64
CA SER A 62 -13.44 -1.35 12.83
C SER A 62 -14.10 -1.94 11.59
N LEU A 63 -13.72 -1.45 10.40
CA LEU A 63 -14.26 -1.91 9.11
C LEU A 63 -13.54 -3.15 8.55
N ARG A 64 -12.53 -3.66 9.26
CA ARG A 64 -11.68 -4.74 8.75
C ARG A 64 -12.48 -6.04 8.63
N PRO A 65 -12.42 -6.74 7.47
CA PRO A 65 -13.02 -8.06 7.34
C PRO A 65 -12.41 -9.07 8.32
N VAL A 66 -13.22 -9.96 8.88
CA VAL A 66 -12.82 -10.99 9.86
C VAL A 66 -11.63 -11.84 9.38
N ASN A 67 -11.60 -12.20 8.09
CA ASN A 67 -10.49 -12.98 7.53
C ASN A 67 -9.17 -12.20 7.53
N THR A 68 -9.24 -10.89 7.27
CA THR A 68 -8.09 -9.98 7.32
C THR A 68 -7.63 -9.81 8.75
N GLU A 69 -8.55 -9.61 9.70
CA GLU A 69 -8.23 -9.53 11.12
C GLU A 69 -7.49 -10.78 11.62
N LYS A 70 -8.00 -11.97 11.31
CA LYS A 70 -7.35 -13.24 11.66
C LYS A 70 -5.96 -13.35 11.04
N THR A 71 -5.81 -12.93 9.78
CA THR A 71 -4.52 -12.92 9.10
C THR A 71 -3.53 -11.99 9.76
N TYR A 72 -3.98 -10.79 10.17
CA TYR A 72 -3.14 -9.80 10.83
C TYR A 72 -2.73 -10.29 12.21
N LYS A 73 -3.66 -10.84 12.99
CA LYS A 73 -3.38 -11.42 14.31
C LYS A 73 -2.31 -12.50 14.24
N ASN A 74 -2.36 -13.40 13.25
CA ASN A 74 -1.31 -14.41 13.07
C ASN A 74 0.06 -13.78 12.77
N LYS A 75 0.11 -12.72 11.97
CA LYS A 75 1.36 -12.01 11.62
C LYS A 75 1.93 -11.26 12.82
N GLN A 76 1.08 -10.61 13.60
CA GLN A 76 1.44 -9.97 14.86
C GLN A 76 2.02 -10.98 15.85
N LEU A 77 1.38 -12.15 16.01
CA LEU A 77 1.91 -13.22 16.86
C LEU A 77 3.27 -13.73 16.38
N GLU A 78 3.46 -13.96 15.07
CA GLU A 78 4.78 -14.33 14.54
C GLU A 78 5.86 -13.30 14.87
N PHE A 79 5.53 -12.00 14.80
CA PHE A 79 6.44 -10.92 15.14
C PHE A 79 6.75 -10.88 16.65
N LEU A 80 5.74 -10.99 17.50
CA LEU A 80 5.91 -11.01 18.96
C LEU A 80 6.73 -12.22 19.42
N SER A 81 6.45 -13.42 18.90
CA SER A 81 7.24 -14.62 19.19
C SER A 81 8.68 -14.50 18.69
N TRP A 82 8.92 -13.78 17.58
CA TRP A 82 10.29 -13.48 17.18
C TRP A 82 10.95 -12.46 18.12
N CYS A 83 10.22 -11.44 18.58
CA CYS A 83 10.73 -10.46 19.53
C CYS A 83 11.20 -11.12 20.82
N GLU A 84 10.50 -12.15 21.32
CA GLU A 84 10.89 -12.94 22.51
C GLU A 84 12.30 -13.55 22.43
N LEU A 85 12.82 -13.76 21.22
CA LEU A 85 14.15 -14.32 20.98
C LEU A 85 15.26 -13.25 20.97
N LEU A 86 14.91 -11.97 21.02
CA LEU A 86 15.88 -10.87 20.98
C LEU A 86 16.51 -10.64 22.36
N PRO A 87 17.80 -10.27 22.41
CA PRO A 87 18.51 -10.01 23.67
C PRO A 87 18.11 -8.68 24.35
N GLU A 88 17.06 -8.00 23.86
CA GLU A 88 16.56 -6.75 24.43
C GLU A 88 15.80 -6.98 25.76
N PRO A 89 15.74 -5.98 26.66
CA PRO A 89 14.89 -6.02 27.85
C PRO A 89 13.40 -6.24 27.51
N ALA A 90 12.66 -6.95 28.37
CA ALA A 90 11.24 -7.26 28.14
C ALA A 90 10.37 -6.03 27.85
N VAL A 91 10.68 -4.90 28.49
CA VAL A 91 9.95 -3.62 28.35
C VAL A 91 10.06 -3.03 26.94
N SER A 92 11.21 -3.14 26.29
CA SER A 92 11.42 -2.63 24.92
C SER A 92 11.17 -3.69 23.85
N ARG A 93 11.06 -4.95 24.25
CA ARG A 93 11.03 -6.10 23.34
C ARG A 93 9.80 -6.10 22.45
N SER A 94 8.65 -5.66 22.92
CA SER A 94 7.41 -5.55 22.13
C SER A 94 7.23 -4.21 21.42
N LEU A 95 8.09 -3.23 21.67
CA LEU A 95 8.00 -1.93 20.98
C LEU A 95 8.29 -2.12 19.49
N VAL A 96 7.33 -1.71 18.67
CA VAL A 96 7.44 -1.73 17.21
C VAL A 96 8.16 -0.45 16.76
N SER A 97 9.20 -0.62 15.96
CA SER A 97 9.85 0.46 15.23
C SER A 97 10.07 0.03 13.80
N GLY A 98 10.16 0.99 12.87
CA GLY A 98 10.38 0.69 11.45
C GLY A 98 11.63 -0.16 11.22
N SER A 99 12.73 0.14 11.92
CA SER A 99 13.98 -0.64 11.85
C SER A 99 13.79 -2.07 12.34
N LYS A 100 13.05 -2.26 13.44
CA LYS A 100 12.81 -3.59 14.03
C LYS A 100 11.90 -4.44 13.16
N LEU A 101 10.85 -3.84 12.60
CA LEU A 101 10.00 -4.48 11.61
C LEU A 101 10.80 -4.89 10.37
N ASN A 102 11.62 -4.00 9.82
CA ASN A 102 12.48 -4.32 8.68
C ASN A 102 13.45 -5.47 8.99
N PHE A 103 14.03 -5.49 10.20
CA PHE A 103 14.91 -6.57 10.63
C PHE A 103 14.19 -7.92 10.75
N PHE A 104 12.96 -7.93 11.29
CA PHE A 104 12.09 -9.11 11.29
C PHE A 104 11.80 -9.60 9.87
N LEU A 105 11.36 -8.71 8.98
CA LEU A 105 11.03 -9.05 7.60
C LEU A 105 12.23 -9.67 6.88
N GLN A 106 13.41 -9.09 7.09
CA GLN A 106 14.68 -9.57 6.55
C GLN A 106 15.04 -10.98 7.04
N GLN A 107 14.93 -11.24 8.35
CA GLN A 107 15.33 -12.52 8.94
C GLN A 107 14.31 -13.63 8.74
N LYS A 108 13.03 -13.30 8.89
CA LYS A 108 11.97 -14.28 9.00
C LYS A 108 11.16 -14.38 7.73
N VAL A 109 10.82 -13.30 7.05
CA VAL A 109 9.85 -13.32 5.93
C VAL A 109 10.53 -13.43 4.56
N ARG A 110 11.67 -12.77 4.39
CA ARG A 110 12.42 -12.76 3.13
C ARG A 110 12.88 -14.16 2.75
N GLY A 111 12.67 -14.56 1.50
CA GLY A 111 13.13 -15.85 0.98
C GLY A 111 12.33 -17.06 1.44
N ARG A 112 11.26 -16.89 2.24
CA ARG A 112 10.35 -18.00 2.58
C ARG A 112 9.73 -18.59 1.32
N LYS A 113 9.61 -19.90 1.28
CA LYS A 113 8.88 -20.63 0.23
C LYS A 113 7.39 -20.66 0.55
N HIS A 114 6.56 -20.64 -0.49
CA HIS A 114 5.12 -20.74 -0.35
C HIS A 114 4.73 -22.16 0.08
N LYS A 115 3.89 -22.27 1.13
CA LYS A 115 3.53 -23.56 1.76
C LYS A 115 2.95 -24.60 0.78
N ARG A 116 2.21 -24.15 -0.24
CA ARG A 116 1.60 -25.03 -1.26
C ARG A 116 2.37 -25.07 -2.58
N GLN A 117 3.39 -24.23 -2.74
CA GLN A 117 4.13 -24.06 -4.00
C GLN A 117 5.60 -23.87 -3.64
N ALA A 118 6.30 -24.97 -3.36
CA ALA A 118 7.65 -24.96 -2.81
C ALA A 118 8.66 -24.19 -3.65
N ASP A 119 8.41 -24.05 -4.96
CA ASP A 119 9.28 -23.32 -5.89
C ASP A 119 9.02 -21.81 -5.90
N LYS A 120 7.90 -21.35 -5.32
CA LYS A 120 7.56 -19.93 -5.30
C LYS A 120 8.01 -19.30 -3.99
N VAL A 121 8.86 -18.29 -4.10
CA VAL A 121 9.26 -17.44 -2.98
C VAL A 121 8.12 -16.47 -2.65
N ILE A 122 7.97 -16.16 -1.35
CA ILE A 122 7.06 -15.14 -0.85
C ILE A 122 7.35 -13.81 -1.57
N LYS A 123 6.31 -13.23 -2.16
CA LYS A 123 6.38 -11.99 -2.94
C LYS A 123 6.19 -10.76 -2.05
N TYR A 124 6.52 -9.59 -2.60
CA TYR A 124 6.34 -8.27 -2.00
C TYR A 124 4.95 -8.03 -1.37
N PRO A 125 3.80 -8.46 -1.96
CA PRO A 125 2.49 -8.27 -1.33
C PRO A 125 2.39 -8.87 0.08
N THR A 126 3.05 -10.01 0.34
CA THR A 126 3.06 -10.61 1.67
C THR A 126 3.84 -9.76 2.66
N VAL A 127 4.92 -9.10 2.22
CA VAL A 127 5.72 -8.17 3.03
C VAL A 127 4.87 -6.96 3.41
N CYS A 128 4.16 -6.37 2.46
CA CYS A 128 3.19 -5.30 2.72
C CYS A 128 2.13 -5.72 3.73
N LEU A 129 1.65 -6.98 3.65
CA LEU A 129 0.70 -7.51 4.61
C LEU A 129 1.25 -7.61 6.04
N TYR A 130 2.56 -7.83 6.23
CA TYR A 130 3.16 -7.77 7.55
C TYR A 130 3.26 -6.32 8.05
N ALA A 131 3.68 -5.39 7.19
CA ALA A 131 3.77 -3.98 7.55
C ALA A 131 2.41 -3.32 7.83
N ALA A 132 1.34 -3.80 7.21
CA ALA A 132 -0.01 -3.34 7.51
C ALA A 132 -0.58 -3.97 8.81
N ALA A 133 -0.02 -5.09 9.26
CA ALA A 133 -0.49 -5.82 10.42
C ALA A 133 0.24 -5.44 11.72
N ILE A 134 1.50 -5.03 11.64
CA ILE A 134 2.41 -4.77 12.78
C ILE A 134 2.73 -3.28 12.81
#